data_AF-A0A7R7JHT5-F1
#
_entry.id   AF-A0A7R7JHT5-F1
#
_cell.length_a   1.000
_cell.length_b   1.000
_cell.length_c   1.000
_cell.angle_alpha   90.00
_cell.angle_beta   90.00
_cell.angle_gamma   90.00
#
_symmetry.space_group_name_H-M   'P 1'
#
loop_
_entity.id
_entity.type
_entity.pdbx_description
1 polymer ?
#
loop_
_entity_poly.entity_id
_entity_poly.type
_entity_poly.pdbx_seq_one_letter_code
_entity_poly.pdbx_strand_id
1 'polypeptide(L)'
;MACGTIPAETCGAVRAETTGIVNGHPVITIEHINRMASDLAPEWASAPNGTYRLIIDGRPRIRCDLRLGTEDTPESANHNAMEATAMRAVNAIPYVVAAAPGIATSLDLPITAPRDALDLG
;
A
#
# COMPACT_ATOMS: atom_id res chain seq x y z
N MET A 1 -7.83 0.33 14.13
CA MET A 1 -7.42 -0.86 14.92
C MET A 1 -6.92 -0.37 16.28
N ALA A 2 -7.66 -0.62 17.37
CA ALA A 2 -7.20 -0.24 18.70
C ALA A 2 -6.36 -1.38 19.27
N CYS A 3 -5.07 -1.16 19.50
CA CYS A 3 -4.16 -2.14 20.09
C CYS A 3 -4.16 -2.13 21.63
N GLY A 4 -5.14 -1.44 22.25
CA GLY A 4 -5.08 -1.11 23.67
C GLY A 4 -4.04 -0.02 23.94
N THR A 5 -3.73 0.19 25.22
CA THR A 5 -2.70 1.16 25.63
C THR A 5 -1.31 0.61 25.30
N ILE A 6 -0.52 1.40 24.57
CA ILE A 6 0.91 1.14 24.36
C ILE A 6 1.68 1.79 25.53
N PRO A 7 2.38 1.02 26.39
CA PRO A 7 3.12 1.59 27.50
C PRO A 7 4.26 2.52 27.02
N ALA A 8 4.62 3.50 27.85
CA ALA A 8 5.81 4.30 27.61
C ALA A 8 7.05 3.42 27.48
N GLU A 9 8.05 3.88 26.72
CA GLU A 9 9.29 3.14 26.42
C GLU A 9 9.08 1.82 25.65
N THR A 10 7.92 1.63 25.01
CA THR A 10 7.67 0.51 24.10
C THR A 10 7.48 0.99 22.65
N CYS A 11 7.40 0.06 21.71
CA CYS A 11 7.39 0.38 20.28
C CYS A 11 6.02 0.93 19.82
N GLY A 12 5.91 2.25 19.68
CA GLY A 12 4.71 2.92 19.15
C GLY A 12 4.72 3.20 17.64
N ALA A 13 5.87 3.02 16.97
CA ALA A 13 6.00 3.21 15.53
C ALA A 13 7.11 2.32 14.95
N VAL A 14 6.93 1.87 13.71
CA VAL A 14 7.89 1.06 12.96
C VAL A 14 8.07 1.66 11.58
N ARG A 15 9.32 1.85 11.16
CA ARG A 15 9.71 2.14 9.78
C ARG A 15 10.54 0.97 9.24
N ALA A 16 10.00 0.28 8.25
CA ALA A 16 10.72 -0.72 7.49
C ALA A 16 11.09 -0.12 6.13
N GLU A 17 12.37 -0.20 5.75
CA GLU A 17 12.87 0.28 4.46
C GLU A 17 13.56 -0.88 3.73
N THR A 18 13.34 -0.97 2.43
CA THR A 18 14.03 -1.92 1.56
C THR A 18 14.41 -1.23 0.27
N THR A 19 15.70 -1.30 -0.06
CA THR A 19 16.27 -0.62 -1.22
C THR A 19 16.92 -1.61 -2.18
N GLY A 20 16.46 -1.62 -3.43
CA GLY A 20 17.07 -2.34 -4.53
C GLY A 20 18.24 -1.55 -5.11
N ILE A 21 19.39 -2.22 -5.26
CA ILE A 21 20.65 -1.66 -5.77
C ILE A 21 20.95 -2.25 -7.15
N VAL A 22 21.30 -1.40 -8.12
CA VAL A 22 21.81 -1.81 -9.45
C VAL A 22 23.16 -1.15 -9.67
N ASN A 23 24.20 -1.94 -9.96
CA ASN A 23 25.57 -1.44 -10.18
C ASN A 23 26.06 -0.50 -9.06
N GLY A 24 25.75 -0.80 -7.80
CA GLY A 24 26.12 0.02 -6.65
C GLY A 24 25.26 1.25 -6.38
N HIS A 25 24.23 1.51 -7.21
CA HIS A 25 23.34 2.67 -7.06
C HIS A 25 21.95 2.25 -6.59
N PRO A 26 21.33 2.94 -5.61
CA PRO A 26 19.94 2.70 -5.23
C PRO A 26 18.99 3.13 -6.35
N VAL A 27 18.09 2.23 -6.76
CA VAL A 27 17.16 2.48 -7.88
C VAL A 27 15.71 2.48 -7.42
N ILE A 28 15.34 1.63 -6.47
CA ILE A 28 13.98 1.53 -5.94
C ILE A 28 14.08 1.42 -4.42
N THR A 29 13.42 2.32 -3.70
CA THR A 29 13.28 2.25 -2.24
C THR A 29 11.80 2.15 -1.91
N ILE A 30 11.44 1.16 -1.09
CA ILE A 30 10.11 0.99 -0.55
C ILE A 30 10.20 1.18 0.95
N GLU A 31 9.38 2.10 1.46
CA GLU A 31 9.24 2.37 2.89
C GLU A 31 7.83 1.99 3.35
N HIS A 32 7.74 1.31 4.48
CA HIS A 32 6.49 1.04 5.17
C HIS A 32 6.58 1.62 6.57
N ILE A 33 5.83 2.70 6.80
CA ILE A 33 5.79 3.41 8.08
C ILE A 33 4.44 3.16 8.74
N ASN A 34 4.46 2.49 9.89
CA ASN A 34 3.30 2.29 10.74
C ASN A 34 3.47 3.09 12.02
N ARG A 35 2.48 3.93 12.34
CA ARG A 35 2.45 4.73 13.57
C ARG A 35 1.16 4.46 14.31
N MET A 36 1.26 4.40 15.63
CA MET A 36 0.07 4.24 16.48
C MET A 36 -0.54 5.58 16.92
N ALA A 37 0.25 6.65 16.84
CA ALA A 37 -0.22 8.03 16.95
C ALA A 37 0.58 8.93 15.98
N SER A 38 -0.03 10.02 15.52
CA SER A 38 0.52 10.89 14.46
C SER A 38 1.75 11.68 14.89
N ASP A 39 1.95 11.87 16.19
CA ASP A 39 3.06 12.58 16.81
C ASP A 39 4.30 11.71 17.05
N LEU A 40 4.22 10.39 16.84
CA LEU A 40 5.35 9.48 16.98
C LEU A 40 6.27 9.53 15.75
N ALA A 41 7.58 9.66 15.99
CA ALA A 41 8.61 9.80 14.96
C ALA A 41 8.24 10.85 13.88
N PRO A 42 7.98 12.11 14.26
CA PRO A 42 7.49 13.16 13.36
C PRO A 42 8.49 13.52 12.25
N GLU A 43 9.76 13.12 12.41
CA GLU A 43 10.83 13.33 11.43
C GLU A 43 10.76 12.38 10.24
N TRP A 44 10.08 11.22 10.33
CA TRP A 44 9.92 10.33 9.17
C TRP A 44 8.84 10.85 8.22
N ALA A 45 8.88 10.39 6.97
CA ALA A 45 7.88 10.74 5.97
C ALA A 45 6.45 10.56 6.50
N SER A 46 5.60 11.51 6.16
CA SER A 46 4.19 11.52 6.54
C SER A 46 3.32 11.99 5.38
N ALA A 47 2.08 11.51 5.41
CA ALA A 47 1.02 11.82 4.46
C ALA A 47 -0.33 11.69 5.17
N PRO A 48 -1.40 12.30 4.64
CA PRO A 48 -2.75 12.14 5.19
C PRO A 48 -3.16 10.67 5.29
N ASN A 49 -4.10 10.38 6.19
CA ASN A 49 -4.66 9.06 6.55
C ASN A 49 -4.45 7.94 5.50
N GLY A 50 -3.60 6.95 5.81
CA GLY A 50 -3.44 5.73 4.99
C GLY A 50 -3.08 5.99 3.52
N THR A 51 -2.01 6.76 3.26
CA THR A 51 -1.58 7.11 1.90
C THR A 51 -0.42 6.24 1.41
N TYR A 52 -0.52 5.78 0.17
CA TYR A 52 0.60 5.22 -0.59
C TYR A 52 1.21 6.32 -1.46
N ARG A 53 2.44 6.72 -1.18
CA ARG A 53 3.15 7.77 -1.92
C ARG A 53 4.14 7.14 -2.90
N LEU A 54 4.01 7.49 -4.17
CA LEU A 54 4.93 7.10 -5.23
C LEU A 54 5.68 8.34 -5.71
N ILE A 55 7.01 8.23 -5.78
CA ILE A 55 7.89 9.24 -6.35
C ILE A 55 8.77 8.53 -7.37
N ILE A 56 8.64 8.92 -8.63
CA ILE A 56 9.51 8.44 -9.72
C ILE A 56 10.37 9.63 -10.11
N ASP A 57 11.63 9.60 -9.68
CA ASP A 57 12.61 10.60 -10.06
C ASP A 57 13.23 10.24 -11.40
N GLY A 58 12.72 10.86 -12.46
CA GLY A 58 13.06 10.53 -13.83
C GLY A 58 12.53 11.59 -14.80
N ARG A 59 12.39 11.22 -16.08
CA ARG A 59 11.83 12.09 -17.12
C ARG A 59 10.66 11.37 -17.82
N PRO A 60 9.40 11.77 -17.59
CA PRO A 60 8.96 12.84 -16.68
C PRO A 60 9.16 12.47 -15.20
N ARG A 61 9.28 13.48 -14.34
CA ARG A 61 9.25 13.29 -12.88
C ARG A 61 7.80 13.14 -12.45
N ILE A 62 7.49 12.08 -11.72
CA ILE A 62 6.11 11.75 -11.30
C ILE A 62 6.05 11.71 -9.78
N ARG A 63 5.00 12.32 -9.22
CA ARG A 63 4.61 12.16 -7.81
C ARG A 63 3.13 11.87 -7.73
N CYS A 64 2.77 10.82 -7.01
CA CYS A 64 1.40 10.38 -6.80
C CYS A 64 1.18 10.07 -5.32
N ASP A 65 0.11 10.60 -4.75
CA ASP A 65 -0.40 10.17 -3.45
C ASP A 65 -1.71 9.43 -3.71
N LEU A 66 -1.69 8.11 -3.51
CA LEU A 66 -2.85 7.25 -3.64
C LEU A 66 -3.48 7.05 -2.26
N ARG A 67 -4.74 7.44 -2.16
CA ARG A 67 -5.58 7.27 -0.97
C ARG A 67 -6.76 6.38 -1.32
N LEU A 68 -7.13 5.52 -0.37
CA LEU A 68 -8.27 4.61 -0.52
C LEU A 68 -9.41 5.13 0.37
N GLY A 69 -10.62 5.17 -0.18
CA GLY A 69 -11.80 5.76 0.47
C GLY A 69 -12.05 7.22 0.09
N THR A 70 -13.28 7.67 0.35
CA THR A 70 -13.77 9.01 0.02
C THR A 70 -13.65 10.01 1.16
N GLU A 71 -13.68 9.52 2.40
CA GLU A 71 -13.59 10.34 3.60
C GLU A 71 -12.15 10.48 4.07
N ASP A 72 -11.79 11.66 4.60
CA ASP A 72 -10.47 11.89 5.17
C ASP A 72 -10.36 11.44 6.63
N THR A 73 -10.59 10.14 6.86
CA THR A 73 -10.50 9.53 8.20
C THR A 73 -9.61 8.29 8.20
N PRO A 74 -8.90 8.00 9.31
CA PRO A 74 -8.17 6.74 9.47
C PRO A 74 -9.07 5.49 9.34
N GLU A 75 -10.31 5.59 9.81
CA GLU A 75 -11.31 4.51 9.73
C GLU A 75 -11.59 4.15 8.27
N SER A 76 -11.95 5.16 7.46
CA SER A 76 -12.26 4.99 6.03
C SER A 76 -11.03 4.47 5.27
N ALA A 77 -9.85 5.06 5.49
CA ALA A 77 -8.63 4.63 4.83
C ALA A 77 -8.31 3.14 5.10
N ASN A 78 -8.42 2.70 6.36
CA ASN A 78 -8.17 1.31 6.73
C ASN A 78 -9.21 0.35 6.12
N HIS A 79 -10.51 0.68 6.21
CA HIS A 79 -11.57 -0.16 5.67
C HIS A 79 -11.40 -0.37 4.16
N ASN A 80 -11.22 0.72 3.42
CA ASN A 80 -11.07 0.68 1.96
C ASN A 80 -9.76 0.00 1.54
N ALA A 81 -8.68 0.11 2.32
CA ALA A 81 -7.43 -0.62 2.07
C ALA A 81 -7.59 -2.14 2.24
N MET A 82 -8.32 -2.57 3.27
CA MET A 82 -8.65 -3.98 3.48
C MET A 82 -9.52 -4.52 2.33
N GLU A 83 -10.54 -3.77 1.93
CA GLU A 83 -11.40 -4.12 0.80
C GLU A 83 -10.60 -4.23 -0.50
N ALA A 84 -9.79 -3.24 -0.84
CA ALA A 84 -8.94 -3.26 -2.04
C ALA A 84 -7.99 -4.47 -2.05
N THR A 85 -7.43 -4.84 -0.90
CA THR A 85 -6.60 -6.04 -0.75
C THR A 85 -7.38 -7.32 -1.05
N ALA A 86 -8.60 -7.46 -0.50
CA ALA A 86 -9.46 -8.60 -0.77
C ALA A 86 -9.89 -8.66 -2.24
N MET A 87 -10.28 -7.52 -2.83
CA MET A 87 -10.63 -7.41 -4.25
C MET A 87 -9.50 -7.87 -5.15
N ARG A 88 -8.24 -7.50 -4.84
CA ARG A 88 -7.07 -7.94 -5.62
C ARG A 88 -6.92 -9.46 -5.66
N ALA A 89 -7.24 -10.15 -4.57
CA ALA A 89 -7.19 -11.61 -4.51
C ALA A 89 -8.38 -12.25 -5.25
N VAL A 90 -9.61 -11.79 -4.98
CA VAL A 90 -10.83 -12.34 -5.59
C VAL A 90 -10.84 -12.13 -7.12
N ASN A 91 -10.45 -10.95 -7.58
CA ASN A 91 -10.40 -10.65 -9.02
C ASN A 91 -9.26 -11.36 -9.75
N ALA A 92 -8.28 -11.92 -9.02
CA ALA A 92 -7.20 -12.71 -9.61
C ALA A 92 -7.61 -14.15 -9.92
N ILE A 93 -8.64 -14.69 -9.25
CA ILE A 93 -9.07 -16.09 -9.35
C ILE A 93 -9.16 -16.60 -10.79
N PRO A 94 -9.89 -15.97 -11.73
CA PRO A 94 -9.99 -16.50 -13.09
C PRO A 94 -8.65 -16.56 -13.82
N TYR A 95 -7.74 -15.62 -13.55
CA TYR A 95 -6.40 -15.60 -14.14
C TYR A 95 -5.50 -16.68 -13.56
N VAL A 96 -5.59 -16.94 -12.26
CA VAL A 96 -4.85 -18.02 -11.60
C VAL A 96 -5.33 -19.38 -12.10
N VAL A 97 -6.64 -19.57 -12.25
CA VAL A 97 -7.21 -20.82 -12.78
C VAL A 97 -6.76 -21.10 -14.21
N ALA A 98 -6.61 -20.05 -15.04
CA ALA A 98 -6.16 -20.17 -16.42
C ALA A 98 -4.63 -20.24 -16.59
N ALA A 99 -3.86 -20.00 -15.53
CA ALA A 99 -2.40 -20.01 -15.59
C ALA A 99 -1.82 -21.43 -15.76
N ALA A 100 -0.60 -21.51 -16.28
CA ALA A 100 0.13 -22.77 -16.31
C ALA A 100 0.41 -23.29 -14.88
N PRO A 101 0.49 -24.61 -14.66
CA PRO A 101 0.87 -25.16 -13.36
C PRO A 101 2.23 -24.62 -12.89
N GLY A 102 2.30 -24.21 -11.62
CA GLY A 102 3.51 -23.64 -11.03
C GLY A 102 3.22 -22.44 -10.14
N ILE A 103 4.25 -21.66 -9.82
CA ILE A 103 4.13 -20.41 -9.07
C ILE A 103 3.92 -19.27 -10.08
N ALA A 104 2.69 -18.72 -10.13
CA ALA A 104 2.40 -17.48 -10.82
C ALA A 104 2.66 -16.28 -9.89
N THR A 105 3.25 -15.22 -10.41
CA THR A 105 3.55 -13.98 -9.68
C THR A 105 2.67 -12.83 -10.15
N SER A 106 2.70 -11.71 -9.42
CA SER A 106 2.03 -10.47 -9.83
C SER A 106 2.55 -9.88 -11.15
N LEU A 107 3.72 -10.32 -11.65
CA LEU A 107 4.25 -9.93 -12.96
C LEU A 107 3.71 -10.80 -14.10
N ASP A 108 3.26 -12.02 -13.79
CA ASP A 108 2.72 -12.98 -14.76
C ASP A 108 1.20 -12.79 -14.96
N LEU A 109 0.53 -12.26 -13.95
CA LEU A 109 -0.91 -12.00 -13.96
C LEU A 109 -1.21 -10.55 -14.35
N PRO A 110 -2.32 -10.28 -15.05
CA PRO A 110 -2.69 -8.91 -15.40
C PRO A 110 -3.05 -8.09 -14.15
N ILE A 111 -2.96 -6.77 -14.27
CA ILE A 111 -3.57 -5.86 -13.29
C ILE A 111 -5.08 -6.11 -13.32
N THR A 112 -5.63 -6.59 -12.20
CA THR A 112 -7.04 -6.94 -12.09
C THR A 112 -7.87 -5.66 -12.03
N ALA A 113 -8.62 -5.37 -13.10
CA ALA A 113 -9.62 -4.30 -13.07
C ALA A 113 -10.79 -4.69 -12.14
N PRO A 114 -11.44 -3.73 -11.49
CA PRO A 114 -12.73 -3.95 -10.85
C PRO A 114 -13.73 -4.50 -11.87
N ARG A 115 -14.45 -5.56 -11.50
CA ARG A 115 -15.58 -6.08 -12.29
C ARG A 115 -16.86 -5.58 -11.66
N ASP A 116 -17.83 -5.23 -12.51
CA ASP A 116 -19.18 -4.81 -12.09
C ASP A 116 -19.16 -3.65 -11.07
N ALA A 117 -18.15 -2.77 -11.16
CA ALA A 117 -17.96 -1.68 -10.22
C ALA A 117 -18.90 -0.48 -10.46
N LEU A 118 -19.58 -0.47 -11.61
CA LEU A 118 -20.59 0.53 -11.92
C LEU A 118 -21.97 -0.09 -11.70
N ASP A 119 -22.68 0.41 -10.70
CA ASP A 119 -24.12 0.24 -10.58
C ASP A 119 -24.79 1.51 -11.12
N LEU A 120 -25.41 1.38 -12.30
CA LEU A 120 -26.09 2.48 -12.98
C LEU A 120 -27.62 2.40 -12.85
N GLY A 121 -28.13 1.51 -11.99
CA GLY A 121 -29.56 1.22 -11.85
C GLY A 121 -30.06 0.09 -12.75
#